data_AF-A0A349W3N3-F1
#
_entry.id   AF-A0A349W3N3-F1
#
_cell.length_a   1.000
_cell.length_b   1.000
_cell.length_c   1.000
_cell.angle_alpha   90.00
_cell.angle_beta   90.00
_cell.angle_gamma   90.00
#
_symmetry.space_group_name_H-M   'P 1'
#
loop_
_entity.id
_entity.type
_entity.pdbx_description
1 polymer ?
#
loop_
_entity_poly.entity_id
_entity_poly.type
_entity_poly.pdbx_seq_one_letter_code
_entity_poly.pdbx_strand_id
1 'polypeptide(L)'
;IYSCSSNNGEKQTVANSVNESGASANDASGYDPHRGEGKFDKVEIADHLDAPMAAAGKLIVDLKCASCHKLTDEKLVGPGWKGVTQRRKPQWIMNFITNPDPMIDKDPELQAQLELCMVRMPNQNLTDEEARKVLEFMRQNDGVK
;
A
#
# COMPACT_ATOMS: atom_id res chain seq x y z
N ILE A 1 8.60 68.75 -26.85
CA ILE A 1 8.71 68.76 -25.37
C ILE A 1 8.18 67.42 -24.89
N TYR A 2 8.97 66.33 -24.78
CA TYR A 2 10.02 66.07 -23.77
C TYR A 2 9.55 66.61 -22.40
N SER A 3 9.43 65.86 -21.30
CA SER A 3 10.26 64.73 -20.83
C SER A 3 9.73 64.14 -19.50
N CYS A 4 10.09 62.87 -19.26
CA CYS A 4 10.33 62.09 -18.02
C CYS A 4 10.27 62.77 -16.64
N SER A 5 9.93 61.97 -15.60
CA SER A 5 10.87 61.72 -14.49
C SER A 5 10.58 60.43 -13.69
N SER A 6 11.65 59.85 -13.15
CA SER A 6 11.83 58.50 -12.61
C SER A 6 11.96 58.46 -11.07
N ASN A 7 11.91 57.22 -10.52
CA ASN A 7 12.55 56.71 -9.26
C ASN A 7 12.02 57.22 -7.90
N ASN A 8 12.06 56.50 -6.77
CA ASN A 8 12.57 55.18 -6.38
C ASN A 8 11.88 54.78 -5.05
N GLY A 9 11.73 53.49 -4.76
CA GLY A 9 11.28 52.99 -3.45
C GLY A 9 11.33 51.47 -3.34
N GLU A 10 12.48 50.95 -2.92
CA GLU A 10 12.76 49.54 -2.69
C GLU A 10 11.86 48.92 -1.61
N LYS A 11 11.40 47.68 -1.85
CA LYS A 11 11.49 46.63 -0.81
C LYS A 11 11.49 45.23 -1.43
N GLN A 12 12.57 44.51 -1.14
CA GLN A 12 12.87 43.12 -1.45
C GLN A 12 11.86 42.11 -0.90
N THR A 13 12.05 40.86 -1.36
CA THR A 13 11.67 39.56 -0.79
C THR A 13 10.32 39.03 -1.30
N VAL A 14 10.14 37.79 -1.77
CA VAL A 14 10.93 36.54 -1.81
C VAL A 14 10.49 35.76 -3.06
N ALA A 15 11.42 35.07 -3.71
CA ALA A 15 11.13 34.08 -4.74
C ALA A 15 10.25 32.95 -4.17
N ASN A 16 9.23 32.53 -4.91
CA ASN A 16 8.72 31.18 -4.75
C ASN A 16 8.48 30.56 -6.12
N SER A 17 9.40 29.67 -6.47
CA SER A 17 9.40 28.84 -7.65
C SER A 17 8.09 28.04 -7.70
N VAL A 18 7.26 28.35 -8.68
CA VAL A 18 6.23 27.43 -9.17
C VAL A 18 6.96 26.22 -9.74
N ASN A 19 7.08 25.19 -8.90
CA ASN A 19 7.53 23.88 -9.32
C ASN A 19 6.37 23.23 -10.08
N GLU A 20 6.30 23.51 -11.37
CA GLU A 20 5.68 22.63 -12.35
C GLU A 20 6.43 21.29 -12.32
N SER A 21 6.06 20.42 -11.39
CA SER A 21 6.34 18.99 -11.54
C SER A 21 5.25 18.43 -12.42
N GLY A 22 5.57 18.41 -13.72
CA GLY A 22 4.77 17.79 -14.74
C GLY A 22 4.38 16.37 -14.34
N ALA A 23 3.14 16.04 -14.65
CA ALA A 23 2.70 14.67 -14.79
C ALA A 23 3.63 13.97 -15.79
N SER A 24 4.58 13.19 -15.27
CA SER A 24 5.29 12.20 -16.08
C SER A 24 4.33 11.06 -16.32
N ALA A 25 3.60 11.17 -17.42
CA ALA A 25 3.19 10.01 -18.18
C ALA A 25 4.48 9.34 -18.69
N ASN A 26 4.98 8.35 -17.95
CA ASN A 26 5.90 7.29 -18.40
C ASN A 26 6.23 6.41 -17.18
N ASP A 27 5.52 5.29 -16.99
CA ASP A 27 6.21 4.00 -17.02
C ASP A 27 5.22 2.82 -17.10
N ALA A 28 4.92 2.36 -18.31
CA ALA A 28 4.38 1.02 -18.50
C ALA A 28 5.50 -0.04 -18.49
N SER A 29 6.74 0.30 -18.08
CA SER A 29 7.87 -0.62 -17.98
C SER A 29 8.52 -0.75 -16.58
N GLY A 30 7.94 -0.16 -15.53
CA GLY A 30 8.55 -0.09 -14.19
C GLY A 30 7.86 -0.86 -13.05
N TYR A 31 6.71 -1.49 -13.28
CA TYR A 31 5.94 -2.17 -12.22
C TYR A 31 6.30 -3.65 -12.09
N ASP A 32 6.69 -4.10 -10.88
CA ASP A 32 6.92 -5.51 -10.56
C ASP A 32 5.71 -6.12 -9.83
N PRO A 33 4.92 -7.02 -10.46
CA PRO A 33 3.75 -7.64 -9.84
C PRO A 33 4.08 -8.59 -8.68
N HIS A 34 5.35 -8.94 -8.47
CA HIS A 34 5.78 -9.74 -7.32
C HIS A 34 6.24 -8.89 -6.13
N ARG A 35 6.54 -7.61 -6.33
CA ARG A 35 6.92 -6.66 -5.28
C ARG A 35 5.78 -5.71 -4.93
N GLY A 36 5.00 -5.29 -5.94
CA GLY A 36 3.95 -4.30 -5.79
C GLY A 36 4.47 -2.86 -5.84
N GLU A 37 3.64 -1.94 -5.35
CA GLU A 37 3.93 -0.52 -5.26
C GLU A 37 4.08 -0.11 -3.79
N GLY A 38 5.27 0.33 -3.38
CA GLY A 38 5.52 0.82 -2.03
C GLY A 38 6.98 0.75 -1.61
N LYS A 39 7.20 0.93 -0.30
CA LYS A 39 8.51 1.08 0.35
C LYS A 39 9.22 -0.24 0.71
N PHE A 40 8.52 -1.38 0.62
CA PHE A 40 9.10 -2.68 0.98
C PHE A 40 9.67 -3.35 -0.27
N ASP A 41 10.99 -3.44 -0.36
CA ASP A 41 11.67 -4.17 -1.45
C ASP A 41 11.91 -5.64 -1.10
N LYS A 42 12.29 -5.88 0.16
CA LYS A 42 12.47 -7.21 0.72
C LYS A 42 11.93 -7.25 2.15
N VAL A 43 11.23 -8.32 2.47
CA VAL A 43 10.73 -8.59 3.82
C VAL A 43 11.27 -9.96 4.23
N GLU A 44 12.13 -9.98 5.24
CA GLU A 44 12.69 -11.22 5.76
C GLU A 44 11.62 -12.00 6.54
N ILE A 45 11.50 -13.28 6.21
CA ILE A 45 10.56 -14.20 6.84
C ILE A 45 11.36 -15.37 7.39
N ALA A 46 11.18 -15.67 8.67
CA ALA A 46 11.77 -16.84 9.30
C ALA A 46 11.10 -18.12 8.80
N ASP A 47 11.83 -19.24 8.75
CA ASP A 47 11.30 -20.52 8.29
C ASP A 47 10.12 -21.01 9.16
N HIS A 48 10.18 -20.72 10.46
CA HIS A 48 9.17 -21.08 11.43
C HIS A 48 8.20 -19.93 11.71
N LEU A 49 7.02 -20.27 12.23
CA LEU A 49 6.05 -19.28 12.68
C LEU A 49 6.51 -18.63 13.99
N ASP A 50 6.43 -17.30 14.06
CA ASP A 50 6.45 -16.59 15.32
C ASP A 50 5.03 -16.54 15.91
N ALA A 51 4.71 -17.49 16.79
CA ALA A 51 3.37 -17.63 17.36
C ALA A 51 2.91 -16.38 18.17
N PRO A 52 3.75 -15.74 19.02
CA PRO A 52 3.40 -14.46 19.64
C PRO A 52 3.06 -13.36 18.64
N MET A 53 3.84 -13.22 17.57
CA MET A 53 3.59 -12.22 16.52
C MET A 53 2.30 -12.51 15.75
N ALA A 54 2.05 -13.79 15.40
CA ALA A 54 0.82 -14.21 14.76
C ALA A 54 -0.42 -13.94 15.64
N ALA A 55 -0.32 -14.20 16.96
CA ALA A 55 -1.39 -13.90 17.90
C ALA A 55 -1.69 -12.39 17.99
N ALA A 56 -0.65 -11.55 18.01
CA ALA A 56 -0.82 -10.10 17.96
C ALA A 56 -1.42 -9.64 16.61
N GLY A 57 -1.02 -10.28 15.51
CA GLY A 57 -1.58 -10.06 14.17
C GLY A 57 -3.07 -10.37 14.11
N LYS A 58 -3.49 -11.48 14.74
CA LYS A 58 -4.90 -11.87 14.81
C LYS A 58 -5.77 -10.77 15.42
N LEU A 59 -5.31 -10.13 16.50
CA LEU A 59 -6.06 -9.04 17.13
C LEU A 59 -6.27 -7.87 16.15
N ILE A 60 -5.25 -7.51 15.37
CA ILE A 60 -5.35 -6.46 14.36
C ILE A 60 -6.34 -6.88 13.25
N VAL A 61 -6.28 -8.15 12.81
CA VAL A 61 -7.18 -8.69 11.79
C VAL A 61 -8.64 -8.67 12.26
N ASP A 62 -8.89 -9.08 13.49
CA ASP A 62 -10.23 -9.07 14.09
C ASP A 62 -10.81 -7.64 14.13
N LEU A 63 -9.98 -6.62 14.40
CA LEU A 63 -10.41 -5.22 14.47
C LEU A 63 -10.51 -4.51 13.11
N LYS A 64 -9.56 -4.73 12.20
CA LYS A 64 -9.38 -3.92 10.98
C LYS A 64 -9.69 -4.66 9.67
N CYS A 65 -9.84 -5.99 9.67
CA CYS A 65 -9.93 -6.77 8.44
C CYS A 65 -11.13 -7.72 8.37
N ALA A 66 -11.57 -8.25 9.52
CA ALA A 66 -12.59 -9.30 9.60
C ALA A 66 -14.00 -8.88 9.14
N SER A 67 -14.28 -7.58 9.08
CA SER A 67 -15.52 -7.05 8.50
C SER A 67 -15.61 -7.24 6.98
N CYS A 68 -14.46 -7.38 6.30
CA CYS A 68 -14.39 -7.45 4.84
C CYS A 68 -13.86 -8.79 4.32
N HIS A 69 -13.00 -9.47 5.08
CA HIS A 69 -12.30 -10.67 4.63
C HIS A 69 -12.61 -11.90 5.50
N LYS A 70 -12.77 -13.06 4.85
CA LYS A 70 -12.81 -14.37 5.50
C LYS A 70 -11.41 -14.99 5.52
N LEU A 71 -11.17 -15.84 6.52
CA LEU A 71 -9.95 -16.65 6.62
C LEU A 71 -9.94 -17.84 5.63
N THR A 72 -11.09 -18.15 5.06
CA THR A 72 -11.29 -19.18 4.03
C THR A 72 -11.03 -18.62 2.63
N ASP A 73 -11.42 -19.35 1.58
CA ASP A 73 -11.43 -18.89 0.19
C ASP A 73 -12.72 -18.12 -0.19
N GLU A 74 -13.69 -18.03 0.72
CA GLU A 74 -14.97 -17.36 0.48
C GLU A 74 -14.82 -15.84 0.40
N LYS A 75 -15.46 -15.22 -0.60
CA LYS A 75 -15.59 -13.78 -0.72
C LYS A 75 -16.67 -13.27 0.25
N LEU A 76 -16.36 -12.25 1.06
CA LEU A 76 -17.35 -11.51 1.84
C LEU A 76 -17.61 -10.14 1.22
N VAL A 77 -16.72 -9.17 1.49
CA VAL A 77 -16.62 -7.91 0.75
C VAL A 77 -15.38 -7.98 -0.13
N GLY A 78 -14.24 -8.27 0.50
CA GLY A 78 -12.99 -8.62 -0.16
C GLY A 78 -12.85 -10.14 -0.39
N PRO A 79 -11.80 -10.56 -1.14
CA PRO A 79 -11.48 -11.97 -1.34
C PRO A 79 -11.10 -12.68 -0.04
N GLY A 80 -11.30 -13.99 0.01
CA GLY A 80 -10.84 -14.84 1.10
C GLY A 80 -9.30 -14.94 1.18
N TRP A 81 -8.77 -15.13 2.38
CA TRP A 81 -7.32 -15.16 2.64
C TRP A 81 -6.66 -16.51 2.54
N LYS A 82 -7.41 -17.61 2.47
CA LYS A 82 -6.81 -18.96 2.38
C LYS A 82 -5.78 -19.03 1.26
N GLY A 83 -4.53 -19.35 1.59
CA GLY A 83 -3.38 -19.47 0.69
C GLY A 83 -2.79 -18.15 0.19
N VAL A 84 -3.12 -16.99 0.76
CA VAL A 84 -2.64 -15.69 0.28
C VAL A 84 -1.12 -15.57 0.33
N THR A 85 -0.47 -16.11 1.35
CA THR A 85 0.99 -16.11 1.51
C THR A 85 1.70 -17.12 0.60
N GLN A 86 0.94 -18.03 -0.02
CA GLN A 86 1.42 -18.94 -1.07
C GLN A 86 1.31 -18.28 -2.45
N ARG A 87 0.30 -17.41 -2.65
CA ARG A 87 0.06 -16.68 -3.91
C ARG A 87 0.90 -15.41 -4.04
N ARG A 88 1.20 -14.74 -2.92
CA ARG A 88 1.85 -13.42 -2.90
C ARG A 88 3.12 -13.43 -2.09
N LYS A 89 4.13 -12.69 -2.56
CA LYS A 89 5.37 -12.50 -1.80
C LYS A 89 5.12 -11.60 -0.58
N PRO A 90 5.90 -11.78 0.50
CA PRO A 90 5.83 -10.95 1.71
C PRO A 90 5.82 -9.45 1.44
N GLN A 91 6.77 -8.95 0.63
CA GLN A 91 6.86 -7.52 0.31
C GLN A 91 5.65 -6.99 -0.46
N TRP A 92 5.04 -7.80 -1.33
CA TRP A 92 3.81 -7.43 -2.03
C TRP A 92 2.65 -7.24 -1.05
N ILE A 93 2.47 -8.18 -0.12
CA ILE A 93 1.42 -8.08 0.90
C ILE A 93 1.65 -6.83 1.76
N MET A 94 2.88 -6.62 2.23
CA MET A 94 3.23 -5.47 3.07
C MET A 94 3.01 -4.14 2.36
N ASN A 95 3.41 -4.02 1.09
CA ASN A 95 3.16 -2.83 0.28
C ASN A 95 1.64 -2.59 0.11
N PHE A 96 0.87 -3.64 -0.18
CA PHE A 96 -0.55 -3.49 -0.42
C PHE A 96 -1.33 -3.07 0.83
N ILE A 97 -1.15 -3.78 1.96
CA ILE A 97 -1.97 -3.55 3.16
C ILE A 97 -1.64 -2.23 3.87
N THR A 98 -0.47 -1.64 3.60
CA THR A 98 -0.06 -0.34 4.15
C THR A 98 -0.37 0.83 3.21
N ASN A 99 -0.49 0.60 1.91
CA ASN A 99 -0.70 1.63 0.91
C ASN A 99 -1.56 1.12 -0.27
N PRO A 100 -2.84 0.80 -0.04
CA PRO A 100 -3.65 0.10 -1.03
C PRO A 100 -3.95 0.95 -2.25
N ASP A 101 -4.21 2.25 -2.10
CA ASP A 101 -4.69 3.07 -3.21
C ASP A 101 -3.70 3.13 -4.38
N PRO A 102 -2.44 3.56 -4.20
CA PRO A 102 -1.50 3.61 -5.32
C PRO A 102 -1.21 2.25 -5.93
N MET A 103 -1.36 1.18 -5.14
CA MET A 103 -1.12 -0.18 -5.61
C MET A 103 -2.29 -0.73 -6.44
N ILE A 104 -3.55 -0.44 -6.08
CA ILE A 104 -4.72 -0.82 -6.88
C ILE A 104 -4.71 -0.12 -8.25
N ASP A 105 -4.18 1.10 -8.32
CA ASP A 105 -4.10 1.84 -9.60
C ASP A 105 -3.08 1.22 -10.58
N LYS A 106 -2.16 0.40 -10.08
CA LYS A 106 -1.04 -0.17 -10.86
C LYS A 106 -1.10 -1.69 -11.04
N ASP A 107 -1.56 -2.44 -10.04
CA ASP A 107 -1.55 -3.91 -10.03
C ASP A 107 -2.73 -4.48 -10.82
N PRO A 108 -2.50 -5.19 -11.95
CA PRO A 108 -3.58 -5.72 -12.78
C PRO A 108 -4.47 -6.75 -12.07
N GLU A 109 -3.93 -7.50 -11.10
CA GLU A 109 -4.71 -8.50 -10.36
C GLU A 109 -5.58 -7.83 -9.29
N LEU A 110 -5.10 -6.74 -8.66
CA LEU A 110 -5.96 -5.92 -7.79
C LEU A 110 -7.04 -5.18 -8.56
N GLN A 111 -6.78 -4.74 -9.79
CA GLN A 111 -7.79 -4.15 -10.67
C GLN A 111 -8.87 -5.17 -11.02
N ALA A 112 -8.46 -6.38 -11.43
CA ALA A 112 -9.41 -7.48 -11.65
C ALA A 112 -10.20 -7.82 -10.37
N GLN A 113 -9.54 -7.79 -9.21
CA GLN A 113 -10.21 -8.02 -7.92
C GLN A 113 -11.20 -6.90 -7.58
N LEU A 114 -10.91 -5.65 -7.94
CA LEU A 114 -11.81 -4.51 -7.75
C LEU A 114 -13.09 -4.69 -8.57
N GLU A 115 -13.00 -5.18 -9.80
CA GLU A 115 -14.18 -5.51 -10.62
C GLU A 115 -15.03 -6.63 -9.98
N LEU A 116 -14.39 -7.61 -9.34
CA LEU A 116 -15.10 -8.71 -8.66
C LEU A 116 -15.71 -8.32 -7.31
N CYS A 117 -15.08 -7.39 -6.60
CA CYS A 117 -15.48 -6.95 -5.28
C CYS A 117 -16.39 -5.71 -5.31
N MET A 118 -16.34 -4.92 -6.39
CA MET A 118 -17.04 -3.63 -6.56
C MET A 118 -16.74 -2.60 -5.47
N VAL A 119 -15.76 -2.87 -4.61
CA VAL A 119 -15.36 -2.04 -3.48
C VAL A 119 -13.85 -2.02 -3.43
N ARG A 120 -13.29 -0.82 -3.37
CA ARG A 120 -11.86 -0.59 -3.21
C ARG A 120 -11.46 -0.81 -1.75
N MET A 121 -10.36 -1.54 -1.51
CA MET A 121 -9.86 -1.75 -0.15
C MET A 121 -9.37 -0.40 0.43
N PRO A 122 -9.96 0.11 1.52
CA PRO A 122 -9.53 1.37 2.11
C PRO A 122 -8.25 1.18 2.93
N ASN A 123 -7.43 2.23 3.01
CA ASN A 123 -6.26 2.24 3.88
C ASN A 123 -6.68 2.10 5.35
N GLN A 124 -6.21 1.02 6.01
CA GLN A 124 -6.47 0.75 7.43
C GLN A 124 -5.52 1.48 8.38
N ASN A 125 -4.64 2.33 7.82
CA ASN A 125 -3.60 3.09 8.53
C ASN A 125 -2.73 2.18 9.40
N LEU A 126 -2.31 1.05 8.83
CA LEU A 126 -1.40 0.13 9.51
C LEU A 126 -0.02 0.75 9.63
N THR A 127 0.59 0.62 10.80
CA THR A 127 2.03 0.80 10.91
C THR A 127 2.76 -0.39 10.29
N ASP A 128 4.05 -0.24 10.00
CA ASP A 128 4.86 -1.32 9.42
C ASP A 128 4.93 -2.54 10.35
N GLU A 129 4.96 -2.30 11.66
CA GLU A 129 4.95 -3.35 12.67
C GLU A 129 3.60 -4.08 12.72
N GLU A 130 2.49 -3.33 12.65
CA GLU A 130 1.15 -3.92 12.58
C GLU A 130 0.98 -4.76 11.31
N ALA A 131 1.40 -4.24 10.16
CA ALA A 131 1.38 -4.95 8.89
C ALA A 131 2.21 -6.24 8.94
N ARG A 132 3.39 -6.21 9.57
CA ARG A 132 4.23 -7.40 9.72
C ARG A 132 3.56 -8.46 10.61
N LYS A 133 2.88 -8.04 11.68
CA LYS A 133 2.09 -8.94 12.54
C LYS A 133 0.91 -9.56 11.77
N VAL A 134 0.19 -8.77 10.98
CA VAL A 134 -0.90 -9.25 10.12
C VAL A 134 -0.38 -10.29 9.11
N LEU A 135 0.76 -10.02 8.47
CA LEU A 135 1.40 -10.99 7.57
C LEU A 135 1.75 -12.29 8.29
N GLU A 136 2.27 -12.24 9.52
CA GLU A 136 2.57 -13.45 10.29
C GLU A 136 1.32 -14.27 10.59
N PHE A 137 0.21 -13.59 10.90
CA PHE A 137 -1.07 -14.26 11.07
C PHE A 137 -1.58 -14.89 9.76
N MET A 138 -1.40 -14.23 8.60
CA MET A 138 -1.73 -14.82 7.31
C MET A 138 -0.90 -16.10 7.05
N ARG A 139 0.38 -16.13 7.43
CA ARG A 139 1.22 -17.33 7.35
C ARG A 139 0.68 -18.46 8.22
N GLN A 140 0.26 -18.14 9.45
CA GLN A 140 -0.38 -19.11 10.34
C GLN A 140 -1.67 -19.66 9.73
N ASN A 141 -2.52 -18.79 9.16
CA ASN A 141 -3.75 -19.17 8.49
C ASN A 141 -3.49 -20.14 7.32
N ASP A 142 -2.38 -19.96 6.63
CA ASP A 142 -1.97 -20.76 5.47
C ASP A 142 -1.15 -22.01 5.84
N GLY A 143 -1.05 -22.31 7.13
CA GLY A 143 -0.54 -23.58 7.65
C GLY A 143 0.92 -23.61 8.08
N VAL A 144 1.61 -22.46 8.10
CA VAL A 144 2.96 -22.37 8.68
C VAL A 144 2.89 -22.59 10.19
N LYS A 145 3.84 -23.34 10.74
CA LYS A 145 3.90 -23.74 12.16
C LYS A 145 5.17 -23.26 12.85
#